data_AF-A0A7C4GT24-F1
#
_entry.id   AF-A0A7C4GT24-F1
#
_cell.length_a   1.000
_cell.length_b   1.000
_cell.length_c   1.000
_cell.angle_alpha   90.00
_cell.angle_beta   90.00
_cell.angle_gamma   90.00
#
_symmetry.space_group_name_H-M   'P 1'
#
loop_
_entity.id
_entity.type
_entity.pdbx_description
1 polymer ?
#
loop_
_entity_poly.entity_id
_entity_poly.type
_entity_poly.pdbx_seq_one_letter_code
_entity_poly.pdbx_strand_id
1 'polypeptide(L)'
;MISSVISLSSPRILFATSIHPPRYRYQNRYEESLRESGRRLPLHEVHRWWSRRFSAIYRFILASYLYDDEKLVRASIEKPELMREYSRGKVFFEPFAGGGTGLVEAALAGWDVYGIDINPIAVQVARASLMLVHNALYEKFEEHAVRVLDEAFKAVERLWVYNGSMVTVYVLISRGRMPTWISTITRKGKRLPLAMCPKCYEIFVPEHYKPGDIVICSRCGAEFSLTIKPVIPVPSSFPEISRGWRAFALELRDLETGYK
;
A
#
# COMPACT_ATOMS: atom_id res chain seq x y z
N MET A 1 4.47 14.75 -49.53
CA MET A 1 3.77 13.69 -50.29
C MET A 1 3.93 12.39 -49.53
N ILE A 2 2.81 11.90 -48.97
CA ILE A 2 2.35 10.50 -48.86
C ILE A 2 3.50 9.47 -48.84
N SER A 3 3.70 8.66 -47.79
CA SER A 3 2.77 7.55 -47.50
C SER A 3 3.12 6.85 -46.19
N SER A 4 2.13 6.78 -45.28
CA SER A 4 2.02 5.74 -44.28
C SER A 4 1.80 4.38 -44.94
N VAL A 5 2.66 3.39 -44.64
CA VAL A 5 2.32 1.98 -44.83
C VAL A 5 2.40 1.31 -43.47
N ILE A 6 1.23 0.98 -42.95
CA ILE A 6 1.01 0.17 -41.75
C ILE A 6 1.32 -1.29 -42.14
N SER A 7 2.26 -1.92 -41.44
CA SER A 7 2.40 -3.38 -41.41
C SER A 7 2.26 -3.84 -39.96
N LEU A 8 1.14 -4.49 -39.67
CA LEU A 8 0.81 -5.14 -38.39
C LEU A 8 1.61 -6.44 -38.26
N SER A 9 2.66 -6.43 -37.43
CA SER A 9 3.26 -7.64 -36.85
C SER A 9 3.98 -7.29 -35.53
N SER A 10 3.35 -7.56 -34.40
CA SER A 10 3.97 -7.56 -33.05
C SER A 10 5.13 -8.58 -32.96
N PRO A 11 6.01 -8.61 -31.92
CA PRO A 11 6.31 -7.65 -30.85
C PRO A 11 7.83 -7.32 -30.75
N ARG A 12 8.24 -6.10 -30.40
CA ARG A 12 9.61 -5.83 -29.87
C ARG A 12 9.60 -4.65 -28.91
N ILE A 13 9.67 -4.92 -27.60
CA ILE A 13 10.18 -3.94 -26.64
C ILE A 13 11.23 -4.65 -25.79
N LEU A 14 12.48 -4.54 -26.22
CA LEU A 14 13.66 -4.81 -25.41
C LEU A 14 13.83 -3.63 -24.45
N PHE A 15 13.84 -3.90 -23.14
CA PHE A 15 14.27 -2.94 -22.14
C PHE A 15 15.75 -3.16 -21.90
N ALA A 16 16.58 -2.20 -22.31
CA ALA A 16 18.02 -2.21 -22.03
C ALA A 16 18.34 -0.91 -21.27
N THR A 17 18.89 -1.03 -20.07
CA THR A 17 19.55 0.08 -19.38
C THR A 17 20.86 -0.42 -18.80
N SER A 18 21.99 0.09 -19.30
CA SER A 18 23.30 -0.07 -18.65
C SER A 18 23.37 0.88 -17.46
N ILE A 19 23.62 0.37 -16.26
CA ILE A 19 23.48 1.15 -15.02
C ILE A 19 24.79 1.86 -14.64
N HIS A 20 24.69 3.15 -14.29
CA HIS A 20 25.64 3.88 -13.44
C HIS A 20 24.91 4.44 -12.21
N PRO A 21 25.57 4.51 -11.04
CA PRO A 21 24.90 4.48 -9.73
C PRO A 21 24.23 5.80 -9.33
N PRO A 22 23.03 5.78 -8.70
CA PRO A 22 22.55 6.89 -7.89
C PRO A 22 22.92 6.71 -6.40
N ARG A 23 23.29 7.81 -5.74
CA ARG A 23 23.29 7.94 -4.28
C ARG A 23 21.85 8.17 -3.81
N TYR A 24 21.16 7.11 -3.42
CA TYR A 24 19.88 7.24 -2.72
C TYR A 24 20.11 7.57 -1.24
N ARG A 25 19.58 8.70 -0.79
CA ARG A 25 19.50 9.06 0.63
C ARG A 25 18.18 8.51 1.19
N TYR A 26 18.17 7.24 1.56
CA TYR A 26 17.09 6.67 2.37
C TYR A 26 17.28 7.14 3.81
N GLN A 27 16.69 8.27 4.18
CA GLN A 27 16.57 8.65 5.59
C GLN A 27 15.16 8.35 6.09
N ASN A 28 15.10 7.51 7.12
CA ASN A 28 13.95 7.19 7.99
C ASN A 28 12.78 6.35 7.43
N ARG A 29 13.03 5.11 6.95
CA ARG A 29 12.00 4.04 6.91
C ARG A 29 12.44 2.66 7.42
N TYR A 30 13.62 2.57 8.05
CA TYR A 30 14.18 1.30 8.53
C TYR A 30 13.30 0.62 9.60
N GLU A 31 12.64 1.40 10.46
CA GLU A 31 11.73 0.86 11.48
C GLU A 31 10.36 0.42 10.92
N GLU A 32 9.94 0.96 9.77
CA GLU A 32 8.71 0.53 9.08
C GLU A 32 8.94 -0.75 8.28
N SER A 33 10.12 -0.93 7.65
CA SER A 33 10.45 -2.13 6.87
C SER A 33 10.63 -3.38 7.73
N LEU A 34 11.04 -3.24 8.99
CA LEU A 34 11.09 -4.38 9.94
C LEU A 34 9.69 -4.94 10.26
N ARG A 35 8.60 -4.22 9.94
CA ARG A 35 7.22 -4.70 10.02
C ARG A 35 6.71 -5.35 8.72
N GLU A 36 7.49 -5.32 7.63
CA GLU A 36 7.07 -5.71 6.28
C GLU A 36 7.35 -7.18 5.91
N SER A 37 7.68 -8.06 6.86
CA SER A 37 7.84 -9.50 6.57
C SER A 37 6.55 -10.17 6.02
N GLY A 38 5.40 -9.47 6.03
CA GLY A 38 4.14 -9.91 5.42
C GLY A 38 3.54 -8.97 4.35
N ARG A 39 4.19 -7.86 3.97
CA ARG A 39 3.63 -6.87 3.02
C ARG A 39 4.57 -6.57 1.86
N ARG A 40 4.01 -6.25 0.68
CA ARG A 40 4.79 -5.83 -0.49
C ARG A 40 5.35 -4.42 -0.24
N LEU A 41 6.60 -4.16 -0.63
CA LEU A 41 7.20 -2.84 -0.50
C LEU A 41 6.38 -1.78 -1.28
N PRO A 42 6.36 -0.50 -0.90
CA PRO A 42 5.62 0.53 -1.63
C PRO A 42 5.99 0.65 -3.13
N LEU A 43 7.27 0.47 -3.47
CA LEU A 43 7.77 0.43 -4.86
C LEU A 43 7.11 -0.66 -5.72
N HIS A 44 6.63 -1.69 -5.03
CA HIS A 44 5.97 -2.86 -5.56
C HIS A 44 4.44 -2.72 -5.58
N GLU A 45 3.92 -1.56 -5.17
CA GLU A 45 2.49 -1.25 -5.12
C GLU A 45 2.10 -0.13 -6.11
N VAL A 46 3.00 0.29 -7.01
CA VAL A 46 2.72 1.27 -8.09
C VAL A 46 1.43 0.93 -8.86
N HIS A 47 1.15 -0.37 -9.01
CA HIS A 47 -0.12 -0.85 -9.53
C HIS A 47 -0.54 -2.16 -8.84
N ARG A 48 -1.85 -2.41 -8.74
CA ARG A 48 -2.43 -3.66 -8.21
C ARG A 48 -2.32 -4.84 -9.19
N TRP A 49 -1.16 -5.03 -9.80
CA TRP A 49 -0.89 -6.20 -10.64
C TRP A 49 -0.98 -7.48 -9.80
N TRP A 50 -1.67 -8.49 -10.32
CA TRP A 50 -1.85 -9.78 -9.63
C TRP A 50 -0.55 -10.61 -9.59
N SER A 51 -0.52 -11.63 -8.75
CA SER A 51 0.57 -12.64 -8.68
C SER A 51 1.98 -12.11 -8.37
N ARG A 52 2.15 -10.87 -7.92
CA ARG A 52 3.47 -10.35 -7.52
C ARG A 52 4.05 -11.14 -6.33
N ARG A 53 5.26 -11.66 -6.53
CA ARG A 53 6.06 -12.34 -5.49
C ARG A 53 6.66 -11.34 -4.51
N PHE A 54 7.06 -11.83 -3.34
CA PHE A 54 7.73 -11.03 -2.31
C PHE A 54 9.18 -10.73 -2.68
N SER A 55 9.66 -9.53 -2.32
CA SER A 55 11.03 -9.09 -2.54
C SER A 55 12.07 -10.05 -1.99
N ALA A 56 11.80 -10.61 -0.79
CA ALA A 56 12.71 -11.52 -0.11
C ALA A 56 13.05 -12.77 -0.94
N ILE A 57 12.09 -13.28 -1.74
CA ILE A 57 12.31 -14.46 -2.58
C ILE A 57 13.37 -14.17 -3.65
N TYR A 58 13.22 -13.05 -4.36
CA TYR A 58 14.17 -12.65 -5.40
C TYR A 58 15.54 -12.34 -4.82
N ARG A 59 15.60 -11.60 -3.70
CA ARG A 59 16.86 -11.29 -3.04
C ARG A 59 17.57 -12.54 -2.55
N PHE A 60 16.84 -13.51 -2.01
CA PHE A 60 17.41 -14.80 -1.62
C PHE A 60 18.00 -15.54 -2.82
N ILE A 61 17.25 -15.69 -3.92
CA ILE A 61 17.73 -16.37 -5.13
C ILE A 61 19.00 -15.70 -5.69
N LEU A 62 18.99 -14.36 -5.80
CA LEU A 62 20.12 -13.60 -6.31
C LEU A 62 21.34 -13.69 -5.38
N ALA A 63 21.13 -13.60 -4.06
CA ALA A 63 22.20 -13.67 -3.09
C ALA A 63 22.82 -15.07 -3.02
N SER A 64 22.00 -16.13 -3.03
CA SER A 64 22.47 -17.51 -3.08
C SER A 64 23.17 -17.86 -4.39
N TYR A 65 22.91 -17.13 -5.47
CA TYR A 65 23.68 -17.27 -6.70
C TYR A 65 25.07 -16.61 -6.60
N LEU A 66 25.20 -15.52 -5.84
CA LEU A 66 26.44 -14.74 -5.73
C LEU A 66 27.35 -15.21 -4.59
N TYR A 67 26.80 -15.83 -3.55
CA TYR A 67 27.51 -16.14 -2.31
C TYR A 67 27.30 -17.58 -1.84
N ASP A 68 28.37 -18.19 -1.36
CA ASP A 68 28.31 -19.45 -0.60
C ASP A 68 28.15 -19.23 0.92
N ASP A 69 28.46 -18.02 1.42
CA ASP A 69 28.32 -17.67 2.85
C ASP A 69 26.86 -17.39 3.22
N GLU A 70 26.27 -18.28 4.03
CA GLU A 70 24.90 -18.14 4.53
C GLU A 70 24.63 -16.80 5.23
N LYS A 71 25.61 -16.25 5.96
CA LYS A 71 25.45 -14.96 6.65
C LYS A 71 25.32 -13.82 5.66
N LEU A 72 26.10 -13.83 4.58
CA LEU A 72 25.99 -12.84 3.51
C LEU A 72 24.69 -12.99 2.72
N VAL A 73 24.23 -14.22 2.48
CA VAL A 73 22.92 -14.48 1.87
C VAL A 73 21.81 -13.86 2.73
N ARG A 74 21.79 -14.15 4.04
CA ARG A 74 20.78 -13.61 4.97
C ARG A 74 20.84 -12.08 5.04
N ALA A 75 22.03 -11.49 5.12
CA ALA A 75 22.19 -10.04 5.15
C ALA A 75 21.67 -9.38 3.86
N SER A 76 21.85 -10.03 2.71
CA SER A 76 21.46 -9.50 1.40
C SER A 76 19.95 -9.55 1.13
N ILE A 77 19.20 -10.40 1.85
CA ILE A 77 17.73 -10.37 1.84
C ILE A 77 17.21 -9.04 2.39
N GLU A 78 17.83 -8.54 3.46
CA GLU A 78 17.49 -7.24 4.05
C GLU A 78 18.10 -6.09 3.26
N LYS A 79 19.36 -6.24 2.82
CA LYS A 79 20.19 -5.21 2.21
C LYS A 79 20.69 -5.64 0.82
N PRO A 80 19.87 -5.51 -0.24
CA PRO A 80 20.25 -5.95 -1.57
C PRO A 80 21.48 -5.21 -2.12
N GLU A 81 21.81 -4.02 -1.63
CA GLU A 81 22.99 -3.26 -2.03
C GLU A 81 24.32 -3.97 -1.77
N LEU A 82 24.35 -4.96 -0.86
CA LEU A 82 25.54 -5.78 -0.61
C LEU A 82 25.95 -6.59 -1.85
N MET A 83 25.00 -6.93 -2.71
CA MET A 83 25.22 -7.70 -3.95
C MET A 83 25.92 -6.92 -5.06
N ARG A 84 25.95 -5.58 -5.00
CA ARG A 84 26.31 -4.71 -6.13
C ARG A 84 27.72 -4.89 -6.68
N GLU A 85 28.68 -5.18 -5.80
CA GLU A 85 30.05 -5.44 -6.22
C GLU A 85 30.15 -6.74 -7.02
N TYR A 86 29.39 -7.75 -6.61
CA TYR A 86 29.40 -9.10 -7.16
C TYR A 86 28.50 -9.25 -8.39
N SER A 87 27.45 -8.43 -8.51
CA SER A 87 26.52 -8.43 -9.64
C SER A 87 26.98 -7.56 -10.82
N ARG A 88 28.05 -6.77 -10.66
CA ARG A 88 28.49 -5.80 -11.67
C ARG A 88 28.76 -6.48 -13.01
N GLY A 89 28.12 -5.95 -14.06
CA GLY A 89 28.24 -6.47 -15.43
C GLY A 89 27.54 -7.81 -15.66
N LYS A 90 26.76 -8.30 -14.68
CA LYS A 90 25.92 -9.49 -14.85
C LYS A 90 24.51 -9.08 -15.24
N VAL A 91 23.87 -9.96 -16.01
CA VAL A 91 22.51 -9.74 -16.52
C VAL A 91 21.52 -10.66 -15.82
N PHE A 92 20.41 -10.09 -15.36
CA PHE A 92 19.22 -10.81 -14.90
C PHE A 92 18.11 -10.69 -15.96
N PHE A 93 17.68 -11.84 -16.51
CA PHE A 93 16.61 -11.90 -17.51
C PHE A 93 15.38 -12.63 -16.95
N GLU A 94 14.21 -11.98 -17.03
CA GLU A 94 12.93 -12.53 -16.56
C GLU A 94 11.94 -12.66 -17.74
N PRO A 95 11.68 -13.88 -18.24
CA PRO A 95 10.83 -14.11 -19.42
C PRO A 95 9.32 -13.99 -19.14
N PHE A 96 8.94 -13.83 -17.86
CA PHE A 96 7.56 -13.62 -17.42
C PHE A 96 7.54 -12.54 -16.34
N ALA A 97 7.97 -11.33 -16.73
CA ALA A 97 8.28 -10.25 -15.81
C ALA A 97 7.09 -9.82 -14.94
N GLY A 98 5.85 -9.98 -15.41
CA GLY A 98 4.67 -9.51 -14.74
C GLY A 98 4.80 -8.04 -14.35
N GLY A 99 4.43 -7.71 -13.11
CA GLY A 99 4.59 -6.36 -12.56
C GLY A 99 6.03 -5.97 -12.19
N GLY A 100 7.03 -6.77 -12.56
CA GLY A 100 8.45 -6.39 -12.51
C GLY A 100 9.16 -6.57 -11.16
N THR A 101 8.63 -7.37 -10.22
CA THR A 101 9.29 -7.56 -8.91
C THR A 101 10.74 -8.00 -9.05
N GLY A 102 11.00 -9.05 -9.83
CA GLY A 102 12.34 -9.62 -10.00
C GLY A 102 13.30 -8.62 -10.63
N LEU A 103 12.85 -7.95 -11.71
CA LEU A 103 13.62 -6.91 -12.39
C LEU A 103 14.03 -5.78 -11.43
N VAL A 104 13.08 -5.30 -10.62
CA VAL A 104 13.34 -4.22 -9.66
C VAL A 104 14.31 -4.64 -8.57
N GLU A 105 14.15 -5.83 -7.99
CA GLU A 105 15.05 -6.32 -6.95
C GLU A 105 16.45 -6.62 -7.48
N ALA A 106 16.56 -7.20 -8.69
CA ALA A 106 17.83 -7.41 -9.36
C ALA A 106 18.53 -6.07 -9.70
N ALA A 107 17.78 -5.06 -10.16
CA ALA A 107 18.34 -3.73 -10.42
C ALA A 107 18.84 -3.06 -9.13
N LEU A 108 18.08 -3.15 -8.03
CA LEU A 108 18.52 -2.65 -6.72
C LEU A 108 19.80 -3.35 -6.24
N ALA A 109 19.89 -4.66 -6.49
CA ALA A 109 21.05 -5.50 -6.22
C ALA A 109 22.25 -5.25 -7.14
N GLY A 110 22.10 -4.44 -8.21
CA GLY A 110 23.19 -4.01 -9.09
C GLY A 110 23.35 -4.85 -10.37
N TRP A 111 22.33 -5.61 -10.76
CA TRP A 111 22.31 -6.34 -12.03
C TRP A 111 21.82 -5.46 -13.17
N ASP A 112 22.29 -5.70 -14.38
CA ASP A 112 21.61 -5.23 -15.59
C ASP A 112 20.37 -6.10 -15.82
N VAL A 113 19.21 -5.49 -16.07
CA VAL A 113 17.94 -6.24 -16.07
C VAL A 113 17.21 -6.15 -17.40
N TYR A 114 16.69 -7.29 -17.85
CA TYR A 114 15.90 -7.42 -19.06
C TYR A 114 14.66 -8.24 -18.72
N GLY A 115 13.50 -7.82 -19.21
CA GLY A 115 12.28 -8.58 -18.98
C GLY A 115 11.32 -8.49 -20.13
N ILE A 116 10.54 -9.54 -20.31
CA ILE A 116 9.46 -9.61 -21.28
C ILE A 116 8.19 -10.08 -20.58
N ASP A 117 7.05 -9.58 -21.05
CA ASP A 117 5.74 -10.09 -20.67
C ASP A 117 4.79 -9.91 -21.86
N ILE A 118 3.85 -10.83 -22.02
CA ILE A 118 2.85 -10.75 -23.08
C ILE A 118 1.81 -9.66 -22.79
N ASN A 119 1.58 -9.34 -21.51
CA ASN A 119 0.60 -8.37 -21.11
C ASN A 119 1.19 -6.94 -21.11
N PRO A 120 0.67 -6.03 -21.95
CA PRO A 120 1.22 -4.68 -22.08
C PRO A 120 1.05 -3.83 -20.81
N ILE A 121 0.07 -4.13 -19.95
CA ILE A 121 -0.09 -3.46 -18.66
C ILE A 121 1.00 -3.90 -17.69
N ALA A 122 1.31 -5.20 -17.64
CA ALA A 122 2.41 -5.73 -16.83
C ALA A 122 3.73 -5.04 -17.17
N VAL A 123 4.00 -4.93 -18.47
CA VAL A 123 5.16 -4.22 -19.03
C VAL A 123 5.22 -2.76 -18.57
N GLN A 124 4.10 -2.02 -18.64
CA GLN A 124 4.05 -0.63 -18.20
C GLN A 124 4.30 -0.49 -16.69
N VAL A 125 3.74 -1.39 -15.88
CA VAL A 125 3.96 -1.41 -14.43
C VAL A 125 5.42 -1.68 -14.10
N ALA A 126 6.01 -2.72 -14.70
CA ALA A 126 7.43 -3.04 -14.52
C ALA A 126 8.33 -1.86 -14.93
N ARG A 127 8.03 -1.21 -16.06
CA ARG A 127 8.74 -0.02 -16.54
C ARG A 127 8.65 1.14 -15.54
N ALA A 128 7.46 1.44 -15.04
CA ALA A 128 7.26 2.50 -14.07
C ALA A 128 8.05 2.23 -12.77
N SER A 129 7.99 1.00 -12.26
CA SER A 129 8.77 0.62 -11.07
C SER A 129 10.28 0.71 -11.31
N LEU A 130 10.79 0.33 -12.49
CA LEU A 130 12.19 0.49 -12.83
C LEU A 130 12.62 1.96 -12.96
N MET A 131 11.77 2.83 -13.53
CA MET A 131 12.04 4.28 -13.62
C MET A 131 12.21 4.91 -12.24
N LEU A 132 11.42 4.47 -11.25
CA LEU A 132 11.54 4.91 -9.85
C LEU A 132 12.90 4.53 -9.25
N VAL A 133 13.40 3.32 -9.54
CA VAL A 133 14.71 2.83 -9.07
C VAL A 133 15.90 3.46 -9.79
N HIS A 134 15.70 3.91 -11.02
CA HIS A 134 16.74 4.59 -11.80
C HIS A 134 16.78 6.11 -11.54
N ASN A 135 15.88 6.64 -10.71
CA ASN A 135 15.66 8.08 -10.57
C ASN A 135 15.49 8.79 -11.93
N ALA A 136 14.93 8.07 -12.91
CA ALA A 136 14.66 8.56 -14.26
C ALA A 136 13.32 9.29 -14.34
N LEU A 137 12.86 9.81 -13.20
CA LEU A 137 11.71 10.68 -13.16
C LEU A 137 12.14 12.05 -13.67
N TYR A 138 11.35 12.61 -14.58
CA TYR A 138 11.58 13.99 -15.02
C TYR A 138 11.27 14.96 -13.88
N GLU A 139 11.87 16.15 -13.91
CA GLU A 139 11.86 17.15 -12.83
C GLU A 139 10.47 17.44 -12.25
N LYS A 140 9.43 17.43 -13.09
CA LYS A 140 8.04 17.75 -12.72
C LYS A 140 7.17 16.51 -12.44
N PHE A 141 7.76 15.32 -12.31
CA PHE A 141 6.98 14.10 -12.10
C PHE A 141 6.12 14.18 -10.85
N GLU A 142 6.68 14.64 -9.73
CA GLU A 142 5.95 14.76 -8.47
C GLU A 142 4.78 15.74 -8.60
N GLU A 143 5.03 16.93 -9.15
CA GLU A 143 4.00 17.95 -9.43
C GLU A 143 2.86 17.38 -10.28
N HIS A 144 3.20 16.67 -11.36
CA HIS A 144 2.21 16.05 -12.24
C HIS A 144 1.48 14.88 -11.57
N ALA A 145 2.17 14.07 -10.76
CA ALA A 145 1.55 12.98 -10.02
C ALA A 145 0.53 13.53 -9.01
N VAL A 146 0.89 14.58 -8.26
CA VAL A 146 -0.02 15.28 -7.35
C VAL A 146 -1.20 15.86 -8.13
N ARG A 147 -0.97 16.55 -9.24
CA ARG A 147 -2.06 17.09 -10.08
C ARG A 147 -3.02 16.00 -10.54
N VAL A 148 -2.52 14.86 -11.01
CA VAL A 148 -3.36 13.73 -11.44
C VAL A 148 -4.15 13.15 -10.27
N LEU A 149 -3.55 13.06 -9.08
CA LEU A 149 -4.24 12.61 -7.88
C LEU A 149 -5.33 13.60 -7.45
N ASP A 150 -5.07 14.90 -7.52
CA ASP A 150 -6.04 15.95 -7.20
C ASP A 150 -7.21 15.96 -8.19
N GLU A 151 -6.94 15.85 -9.49
CA GLU A 151 -7.95 15.75 -10.53
C GLU A 151 -8.79 14.47 -10.39
N ALA A 152 -8.14 13.33 -10.12
CA ALA A 152 -8.83 12.08 -9.86
C ALA A 152 -9.69 12.16 -8.61
N PHE A 153 -9.18 12.73 -7.52
CA PHE A 153 -9.93 12.94 -6.28
C PHE A 153 -11.14 13.85 -6.53
N LYS A 154 -10.95 14.98 -7.22
CA LYS A 154 -12.03 15.89 -7.61
C LYS A 154 -13.13 15.19 -8.42
N ALA A 155 -12.74 14.32 -9.36
CA ALA A 155 -13.69 13.54 -10.15
C ALA A 155 -14.53 12.56 -9.31
N VAL A 156 -13.97 12.04 -8.21
CA VAL A 156 -14.67 11.14 -7.29
C VAL A 156 -15.13 11.80 -5.99
N GLU A 157 -14.94 13.10 -5.83
CA GLU A 157 -15.10 13.83 -4.56
C GLU A 157 -16.49 13.61 -3.95
N ARG A 158 -17.54 13.63 -4.78
CA ARG A 158 -18.93 13.37 -4.37
C ARG A 158 -19.16 12.01 -3.70
N LEU A 159 -18.25 11.05 -3.89
CA LEU A 159 -18.29 9.74 -3.25
C LEU A 159 -17.56 9.72 -1.90
N TRP A 160 -16.66 10.67 -1.69
CA TRP A 160 -15.73 10.71 -0.55
C TRP A 160 -15.90 11.95 0.33
N VAL A 161 -16.76 12.90 -0.05
CA VAL A 161 -17.02 14.15 0.68
C VAL A 161 -18.52 14.36 0.84
N TYR A 162 -18.95 14.66 2.06
CA TYR A 162 -20.33 15.01 2.40
C TYR A 162 -20.34 16.26 3.29
N ASN A 163 -21.12 17.28 2.95
CA ASN A 163 -21.18 18.57 3.64
C ASN A 163 -19.80 19.21 3.91
N GLY A 164 -18.86 19.09 2.96
CA GLY A 164 -17.51 19.65 3.07
C GLY A 164 -16.54 18.84 3.93
N SER A 165 -16.90 17.61 4.28
CA SER A 165 -16.10 16.74 5.16
C SER A 165 -15.80 15.41 4.51
N MET A 166 -14.56 14.95 4.66
CA MET A 166 -14.16 13.65 4.14
C MET A 166 -14.93 12.54 4.86
N VAL A 167 -15.51 11.65 4.07
CA VAL A 167 -16.29 10.50 4.49
C VAL A 167 -15.36 9.30 4.58
N THR A 168 -15.18 8.77 5.77
CA THR A 168 -14.52 7.47 5.96
C THR A 168 -15.57 6.42 6.28
N VAL A 169 -15.77 5.47 5.36
CA VAL A 169 -16.71 4.35 5.57
C VAL A 169 -15.95 3.16 6.15
N TYR A 170 -16.35 2.74 7.34
CA TYR A 170 -15.91 1.49 7.95
C TYR A 170 -16.99 0.44 7.74
N VAL A 171 -16.67 -0.59 6.97
CA VAL A 171 -17.55 -1.75 6.79
C VAL A 171 -17.19 -2.80 7.85
N LEU A 172 -18.14 -3.09 8.73
CA LEU A 172 -17.99 -4.09 9.78
C LEU A 172 -18.90 -5.28 9.48
N ILE A 173 -18.28 -6.45 9.33
CA ILE A 173 -18.98 -7.72 9.14
C ILE A 173 -18.75 -8.55 10.39
N SER A 174 -19.82 -8.92 11.10
CA SER A 174 -19.69 -9.60 12.38
C SER A 174 -20.76 -10.66 12.62
N ARG A 175 -20.50 -11.53 13.60
CA ARG A 175 -21.47 -12.52 14.10
C ARG A 175 -22.42 -11.90 15.13
N GLY A 176 -23.13 -10.85 14.72
CA GLY A 176 -24.15 -10.20 15.55
C GLY A 176 -23.64 -9.38 16.73
N ARG A 177 -22.34 -9.05 16.79
CA ARG A 177 -21.78 -8.16 17.83
C ARG A 177 -20.77 -7.15 17.25
N MET A 178 -20.64 -5.97 17.85
CA MET A 178 -19.76 -4.89 17.41
C MET A 178 -18.78 -4.46 18.53
N PRO A 179 -17.58 -3.99 18.21
CA PRO A 179 -16.66 -3.45 19.21
C PRO A 179 -17.09 -2.04 19.67
N THR A 180 -16.68 -1.65 20.88
CA THR A 180 -16.82 -0.26 21.35
C THR A 180 -15.67 0.62 20.85
N TRP A 181 -14.52 0.04 20.49
CA TRP A 181 -13.45 0.71 19.76
C TRP A 181 -13.56 0.36 18.27
N ILE A 182 -14.04 1.29 17.45
CA ILE A 182 -14.31 1.03 16.02
C ILE A 182 -13.15 1.36 15.09
N SER A 183 -12.35 2.39 15.41
CA SER A 183 -11.15 2.75 14.66
C SER A 183 -10.23 3.67 15.48
N THR A 184 -9.12 4.08 14.89
CA THR A 184 -8.19 5.08 15.44
C THR A 184 -8.01 6.18 14.40
N ILE A 185 -8.28 7.41 14.78
CA ILE A 185 -8.05 8.59 13.96
C ILE A 185 -6.76 9.30 14.40
N THR A 186 -6.15 10.06 13.50
CA THR A 186 -4.98 10.89 13.82
C THR A 186 -5.39 12.35 13.73
N ARG A 187 -5.33 13.09 14.85
CA ARG A 187 -5.56 14.54 14.90
C ARG A 187 -4.37 15.25 15.51
N LYS A 188 -3.83 16.27 14.82
CA LYS A 188 -2.66 17.07 15.25
C LYS A 188 -1.48 16.20 15.72
N GLY A 189 -1.19 15.12 14.99
CA GLY A 189 -0.10 14.17 15.31
C GLY A 189 -0.38 13.19 16.46
N LYS A 190 -1.53 13.27 17.13
CA LYS A 190 -1.94 12.32 18.17
C LYS A 190 -2.92 11.29 17.62
N ARG A 191 -2.70 10.02 17.96
CA ARG A 191 -3.64 8.93 17.67
C ARG A 191 -4.71 8.91 18.75
N LEU A 192 -5.97 8.98 18.34
CA LEU A 192 -7.13 9.02 19.22
C LEU A 192 -8.09 7.88 18.83
N PRO A 193 -8.66 7.14 19.79
CA PRO A 193 -9.60 6.09 19.49
C PRO A 193 -10.91 6.74 19.09
N LEU A 194 -11.64 6.00 18.27
CA LEU A 194 -13.00 6.33 17.96
C LEU A 194 -13.90 5.33 18.66
N ALA A 195 -14.65 5.83 19.64
CA ALA A 195 -15.53 5.05 20.48
C ALA A 195 -16.95 5.03 19.90
N MET A 196 -17.63 3.89 20.01
CA MET A 196 -19.04 3.74 19.73
C MET A 196 -19.77 3.35 21.00
N CYS A 197 -20.76 4.16 21.38
CA CYS A 197 -21.57 3.91 22.57
C CYS A 197 -22.43 2.65 22.40
N PRO A 198 -22.40 1.68 23.33
CA PRO A 198 -23.21 0.47 23.25
C PRO A 198 -24.72 0.73 23.40
N LYS A 199 -25.11 1.88 23.97
CA LYS A 199 -26.50 2.19 24.30
C LYS A 199 -27.20 3.00 23.21
N CYS A 200 -26.57 4.06 22.73
CA CYS A 200 -27.17 4.99 21.76
C CYS A 200 -26.46 5.02 20.40
N TYR A 201 -25.40 4.21 20.22
CA TYR A 201 -24.58 4.15 19.01
C TYR A 201 -23.90 5.47 18.62
N GLU A 202 -23.86 6.45 19.51
CA GLU A 202 -23.09 7.67 19.31
C GLU A 202 -21.61 7.33 19.09
N ILE A 203 -21.03 7.94 18.05
CA ILE A 203 -19.63 7.78 17.72
C ILE A 203 -18.90 9.06 18.08
N PHE A 204 -17.87 8.96 18.90
CA PHE A 204 -17.16 10.11 19.41
C PHE A 204 -15.71 9.77 19.76
N VAL A 205 -14.90 10.82 19.91
CA VAL A 205 -13.54 10.72 20.42
C VAL A 205 -13.58 10.99 21.92
N PRO A 206 -13.21 10.03 22.78
CA PRO A 206 -13.18 10.27 24.22
C PRO A 206 -12.03 11.22 24.58
N GLU A 207 -12.29 12.15 25.52
CA GLU A 207 -11.29 13.13 25.97
C GLU A 207 -10.09 12.48 26.68
N HIS A 208 -10.34 11.42 27.43
CA HIS A 208 -9.33 10.65 28.16
C HIS A 208 -9.48 9.17 27.81
N TYR A 209 -8.38 8.52 27.43
CA TYR A 209 -8.39 7.09 27.13
C TYR A 209 -7.01 6.42 27.33
N LYS A 210 -7.08 5.18 27.80
CA LYS A 210 -6.09 4.12 27.69
C LYS A 210 -6.84 2.83 27.31
N PRO A 211 -6.19 1.86 26.65
CA PRO A 211 -6.82 0.58 26.34
C PRO A 211 -7.36 -0.09 27.61
N GLY A 212 -8.65 -0.41 27.64
CA GLY A 212 -9.35 -0.96 28.81
C GLY A 212 -10.05 0.07 29.68
N ASP A 213 -9.88 1.36 29.43
CA ASP A 213 -10.53 2.42 30.20
C ASP A 213 -12.05 2.39 30.07
N ILE A 214 -12.71 2.86 31.13
CA ILE A 214 -14.13 3.20 31.14
C ILE A 214 -14.28 4.57 30.48
N VAL A 215 -15.13 4.62 29.46
CA VAL A 215 -15.47 5.81 28.71
C VAL A 215 -16.93 6.17 28.97
N ILE A 216 -17.20 7.47 29.08
CA ILE A 216 -18.55 8.01 29.26
C ILE A 216 -19.03 8.57 27.91
N CYS A 217 -20.21 8.14 27.46
CA CYS A 217 -20.82 8.67 26.25
C CYS A 217 -21.26 10.12 26.44
N SER A 218 -20.73 11.02 25.60
CA SER A 218 -21.07 12.45 25.59
C SER A 218 -22.55 12.75 25.32
N ARG A 219 -23.28 11.83 24.67
CA ARG A 219 -24.69 12.01 24.30
C ARG A 219 -25.69 11.47 25.31
N CYS A 220 -25.45 10.27 25.84
CA CYS A 220 -26.43 9.60 26.72
C CYS A 220 -25.91 9.26 28.12
N GLY A 221 -24.67 9.65 28.45
CA GLY A 221 -24.04 9.43 29.75
C GLY A 221 -23.74 7.98 30.11
N ALA A 222 -23.84 7.04 29.16
CA ALA A 222 -23.56 5.63 29.45
C ALA A 222 -22.07 5.40 29.65
N GLU A 223 -21.72 4.66 30.71
CA GLU A 223 -20.36 4.21 30.99
C GLU A 223 -20.11 2.83 30.35
N PHE A 224 -18.98 2.67 29.67
CA PHE A 224 -18.62 1.40 29.02
C PHE A 224 -17.12 1.25 28.82
N SER A 225 -16.64 0.01 28.74
CA SER A 225 -15.23 -0.27 28.43
C SER A 225 -14.93 -0.09 26.94
N LEU A 226 -13.84 0.60 26.64
CA LEU A 226 -13.34 0.76 25.27
C LEU A 226 -12.50 -0.46 24.85
N THR A 227 -12.99 -1.24 23.88
CA THR A 227 -12.35 -2.49 23.45
C THR A 227 -12.58 -2.80 21.98
N ILE A 228 -11.57 -3.42 21.35
CA ILE A 228 -11.68 -4.00 20.00
C ILE A 228 -12.47 -5.33 20.00
N LYS A 229 -12.74 -5.91 21.17
CA LYS A 229 -13.55 -7.12 21.27
C LYS A 229 -15.01 -6.79 20.99
N PRO A 230 -15.74 -7.63 20.24
CA PRO A 230 -17.12 -7.34 19.89
C PRO A 230 -18.05 -7.58 21.10
N VAL A 231 -18.48 -6.50 21.76
CA VAL A 231 -19.27 -6.55 23.00
C VAL A 231 -20.71 -6.04 22.82
N ILE A 232 -20.92 -5.11 21.88
CA ILE A 232 -22.22 -4.49 21.60
C ILE A 232 -23.08 -5.46 20.77
N PRO A 233 -24.28 -5.86 21.20
CA PRO A 233 -25.16 -6.68 20.36
C PRO A 233 -25.64 -5.88 19.13
N VAL A 234 -25.62 -6.50 17.95
CA VAL A 234 -26.17 -5.90 16.74
C VAL A 234 -27.70 -6.00 16.79
N PRO A 235 -28.44 -4.91 16.56
CA PRO A 235 -29.90 -4.96 16.50
C PRO A 235 -30.41 -6.00 15.49
N SER A 236 -31.47 -6.73 15.85
CA SER A 236 -32.10 -7.72 14.96
C SER A 236 -32.70 -7.11 13.69
N SER A 237 -32.91 -5.80 13.67
CA SER A 237 -33.35 -5.04 12.49
C SER A 237 -32.28 -4.89 11.40
N PHE A 238 -31.01 -5.20 11.69
CA PHE A 238 -29.93 -5.07 10.70
C PHE A 238 -29.95 -6.22 9.69
N PRO A 239 -29.54 -6.02 8.43
CA PRO A 239 -29.55 -7.06 7.41
C PRO A 239 -28.68 -8.28 7.80
N GLU A 240 -29.24 -9.48 7.64
CA GLU A 240 -28.53 -10.75 7.77
C GLU A 240 -28.07 -11.21 6.38
N ILE A 241 -26.75 -11.34 6.19
CA ILE A 241 -26.17 -11.73 4.88
C ILE A 241 -26.03 -13.26 4.78
N SER A 242 -25.84 -13.92 5.92
CA SER A 242 -25.78 -15.38 6.05
C SER A 242 -26.13 -15.76 7.48
N ARG A 243 -26.42 -17.03 7.76
CA ARG A 243 -26.91 -17.49 9.07
C ARG A 243 -25.99 -17.03 10.22
N GLY A 244 -26.49 -16.11 11.04
CA GLY A 244 -25.77 -15.50 12.17
C GLY A 244 -24.73 -14.43 11.80
N TRP A 245 -24.60 -14.08 10.52
CA TRP A 245 -23.71 -13.04 10.00
C TRP A 245 -24.50 -11.80 9.60
N ARG A 246 -24.17 -10.68 10.24
CA ARG A 246 -24.76 -9.38 9.93
C ARG A 246 -23.67 -8.44 9.47
N ALA A 247 -23.98 -7.61 8.50
CA ALA A 247 -23.08 -6.55 8.06
C ALA A 247 -23.72 -5.20 8.29
N PHE A 248 -22.90 -4.24 8.63
CA PHE A 248 -23.27 -2.85 8.74
C PHE A 248 -22.10 -1.98 8.29
N ALA A 249 -22.44 -0.83 7.74
CA ALA A 249 -21.48 0.21 7.41
C ALA A 249 -21.64 1.33 8.44
N LEU A 250 -20.53 1.75 9.03
CA LEU A 250 -20.43 2.97 9.79
C LEU A 250 -19.82 4.03 8.89
N GLU A 251 -20.58 5.09 8.64
CA GLU A 251 -20.08 6.26 7.94
C GLU A 251 -19.59 7.27 8.96
N LEU A 252 -18.31 7.62 8.89
CA LEU A 252 -17.71 8.66 9.72
C LEU A 252 -17.46 9.89 8.89
N ARG A 253 -17.94 11.03 9.39
CA ARG A 253 -17.76 12.34 8.75
C ARG A 253 -16.94 13.19 9.69
N ASP A 254 -15.72 13.53 9.30
CA ASP A 254 -14.89 14.44 10.11
C ASP A 254 -15.17 15.90 9.69
N LEU A 255 -16.09 16.54 10.43
CA LEU A 255 -16.51 17.94 10.21
C LEU A 255 -15.39 18.97 10.43
N GLU A 256 -14.31 18.60 11.13
CA GLU A 256 -13.17 19.50 11.38
C GLU A 256 -12.14 19.47 10.26
N THR A 257 -12.12 18.40 9.46
CA THR A 257 -11.21 18.26 8.30
C THR A 257 -11.75 18.93 7.05
N GLY A 258 -12.40 20.09 7.20
CA GLY A 258 -12.91 20.87 6.07
C GLY A 258 -11.86 20.92 4.97
N TYR A 259 -12.11 20.18 3.88
CA TYR A 259 -11.31 20.30 2.67
C TYR A 259 -11.69 21.67 2.11
N LYS A 260 -10.80 22.64 2.31
CA LYS A 260 -10.81 23.90 1.57
C LYS A 260 -10.09 23.69 0.25
#